data_AF-A0A1X0T8I8-F1
#
_entry.id   AF-A0A1X0T8I8-F1
#
_cell.length_a   1.000
_cell.length_b   1.000
_cell.length_c   1.000
_cell.angle_alpha   90.00
_cell.angle_beta   90.00
_cell.angle_gamma   90.00
#
_symmetry.space_group_name_H-M   'P 1'
#
loop_
_entity.id
_entity.type
_entity.pdbx_description
1 polymer ?
#
loop_
_entity_poly.entity_id
_entity_poly.type
_entity_poly.pdbx_seq_one_letter_code
_entity_poly.pdbx_strand_id
1 'polypeptide(L)' 'MIRRKAEVVAAVRGGLLSLDEACSRYTLTVEEFLSWQMSIDQHGLAGLRTTQIQEYRRKVELH' A
#
# COMPACT_ATOMS: atom_id res chain seq x y z
N MET A 1 5.52 -3.61 9.34
CA MET A 1 4.83 -2.91 8.24
C MET A 1 4.69 -3.74 6.95
N ILE A 2 5.60 -4.69 6.65
CA ILE A 2 5.55 -5.49 5.41
C ILE A 2 4.35 -6.44 5.35
N ARG A 3 4.09 -7.19 6.43
CA ARG A 3 2.96 -8.13 6.48
C ARG A 3 1.61 -7.43 6.28
N ARG A 4 1.42 -6.27 6.92
CA ARG A 4 0.16 -5.52 6.85
C ARG A 4 -0.15 -4.98 5.46
N LYS A 5 0.87 -4.51 4.71
CA LYS A 5 0.70 -4.10 3.31
C LYS A 5 0.32 -5.27 2.40
N ALA A 6 1.04 -6.38 2.52
CA ALA A 6 0.75 -7.58 1.72
C ALA A 6 -0.64 -8.14 2.01
N GLU A 7 -1.06 -8.12 3.28
CA GLU A 7 -2.38 -8.56 3.72
C GLU A 7 -3.49 -7.64 3.17
N VAL A 8 -3.29 -6.31 3.17
CA VAL A 8 -4.23 -5.36 2.56
C VAL A 8 -4.33 -5.57 1.04
N VAL A 9 -3.21 -5.74 0.34
CA VAL A 9 -3.22 -6.02 -1.10
C VAL A 9 -3.88 -7.36 -1.42
N ALA A 10 -3.65 -8.38 -0.59
CA ALA A 10 -4.29 -9.69 -0.74
C ALA A 10 -5.80 -9.65 -0.46
N ALA A 11 -6.24 -8.89 0.56
CA ALA A 11 -7.64 -8.70 0.86
C ALA A 11 -8.37 -7.97 -0.28
N VAL A 12 -7.77 -6.92 -0.84
CA VAL A 12 -8.36 -6.19 -1.96
C VAL A 12 -8.37 -7.03 -3.25
N ARG A 13 -7.27 -7.74 -3.56
CA ARG A 13 -7.22 -8.65 -4.72
C ARG A 13 -8.16 -9.85 -4.57
N GLY A 14 -8.36 -10.34 -3.35
CA GLY A 14 -9.28 -11.44 -3.03
C GLY A 14 -10.74 -11.02 -2.93
N GLY A 15 -11.07 -9.74 -3.14
CA GLY A 15 -12.44 -9.23 -3.04
C GLY A 15 -12.99 -9.16 -1.60
N LEU A 16 -12.15 -9.37 -0.59
CA LEU A 16 -12.52 -9.24 0.83
C LEU A 16 -12.69 -7.78 1.25
N LEU A 17 -12.05 -6.85 0.52
CA LEU A 17 -12.15 -5.41 0.77
C LEU A 17 -12.12 -4.65 -0.56
N SER A 18 -12.91 -3.60 -0.70
CA SER A 18 -12.79 -2.70 -1.85
C SER A 18 -11.58 -1.79 -1.69
N LEU A 19 -10.98 -1.37 -2.81
CA LEU A 19 -9.84 -0.44 -2.83
C LEU A 19 -10.16 0.86 -2.06
N ASP A 20 -11.35 1.41 -2.25
CA ASP A 20 -11.85 2.61 -1.58
C ASP A 20 -11.98 2.42 -0.05
N GLU A 21 -12.52 1.29 0.38
CA GLU A 21 -12.58 0.92 1.81
C GLU A 21 -11.17 0.79 2.42
N ALA A 22 -10.23 0.20 1.68
CA ALA A 22 -8.82 0.13 2.11
C ALA A 22 -8.19 1.53 2.23
N CYS A 23 -8.44 2.38 1.23
CA CYS A 23 -8.00 3.78 1.15
C CYS A 23 -8.49 4.58 2.36
N SER A 24 -9.78 4.46 2.68
CA SER A 24 -10.42 5.12 3.81
C SER A 24 -9.95 4.57 5.16
N ARG A 25 -9.98 3.25 5.35
CA ARG A 25 -9.66 2.58 6.63
C ARG A 25 -8.19 2.71 7.05
N TYR A 26 -7.28 2.72 6.08
CA TYR A 26 -5.85 2.83 6.35
C TYR A 26 -5.26 4.19 6.00
N THR A 27 -6.10 5.15 5.60
CA THR A 27 -5.71 6.51 5.22
C THR A 27 -4.54 6.51 4.23
N LEU A 28 -4.64 5.62 3.24
CA LEU A 28 -3.67 5.45 2.15
C LEU A 28 -4.30 5.95 0.86
N THR A 29 -3.51 6.38 -0.12
CA THR A 29 -4.05 6.75 -1.44
C THR A 29 -4.11 5.54 -2.37
N VAL A 30 -4.96 5.63 -3.41
CA VAL A 30 -5.01 4.63 -4.48
C VAL A 30 -3.62 4.45 -5.12
N GLU A 31 -2.88 5.54 -5.32
CA GLU A 31 -1.52 5.51 -5.86
C GLU A 31 -0.55 4.74 -4.96
N GLU A 32 -0.63 4.91 -3.64
CA GLU A 32 0.16 4.14 -2.68
C GLU A 32 -0.17 2.64 -2.76
N PHE A 33 -1.45 2.29 -2.85
CA PHE A 33 -1.88 0.91 -3.01
C PHE A 33 -1.33 0.29 -4.29
N LEU A 34 -1.44 1.01 -5.42
CA LEU A 34 -0.93 0.55 -6.72
C LEU A 34 0.59 0.37 -6.70
N SER A 35 1.32 1.27 -6.05
CA SER A 35 2.77 1.15 -5.86
C SER A 35 3.14 -0.12 -5.07
N TRP A 36 2.38 -0.45 -4.03
CA TRP A 36 2.58 -1.70 -3.29
C TRP A 36 2.21 -2.93 -4.13
N GLN A 37 1.09 -2.85 -4.86
CA GLN A 37 0.66 -3.93 -5.74
C GLN A 37 1.70 -4.21 -6.83
N MET A 38 2.21 -3.18 -7.51
CA MET A 38 3.28 -3.28 -8.51
C MET A 38 4.57 -3.84 -7.92
N SER A 39 4.95 -3.42 -6.70
CA SER A 39 6.14 -3.95 -6.04
C SER A 39 6.02 -5.45 -5.72
N ILE A 40 4.82 -5.91 -5.34
CA ILE A 40 4.53 -7.34 -5.13
C ILE A 40 4.50 -8.08 -6.47
N ASP A 41 3.93 -7.48 -7.51
CA ASP A 41 3.78 -8.10 -8.83
C ASP A 41 5.15 -8.34 -9.48
N GLN A 42 6.05 -7.34 -9.41
CA GLN A 42 7.37 -7.40 -10.04
C GLN A 42 8.39 -8.24 -9.27
N HIS A 43 8.35 -8.24 -7.94
CA HIS A 43 9.41 -8.82 -7.10
C HIS A 43 8.88 -9.80 -6.04
N GLY A 44 7.60 -10.15 -6.08
CA GLY A 44 6.94 -10.96 -5.05
C GLY A 44 6.91 -10.26 -3.68
N LEU A 45 6.68 -11.04 -2.61
CA LEU A 45 6.74 -10.54 -1.23
C LEU A 45 8.12 -9.99 -0.84
N ALA A 46 9.18 -10.37 -1.57
CA ALA A 46 10.53 -9.85 -1.39
C ALA A 46 10.70 -8.40 -1.92
N GLY A 47 9.82 -7.97 -2.84
CA GLY A 47 9.74 -6.61 -3.36
C GLY A 47 9.28 -5.57 -2.36
N LEU A 48 8.64 -6.02 -1.29
CA LEU A 48 8.12 -5.15 -0.25
C LEU A 48 9.19 -4.68 0.75
N ARG A 49 10.41 -4.44 0.28
CA ARG A 49 11.47 -3.86 1.11
C ARG A 49 11.00 -2.49 1.61
N THR A 50 11.18 -2.30 2.91
CA THR A 50 10.51 -1.33 3.77
C THR A 50 10.95 0.13 3.58
N THR A 51 11.14 0.61 2.36
CA THR A 51 11.79 1.92 2.13
C THR A 51 10.84 3.10 1.93
N GLN A 52 9.52 2.97 1.99
CA GLN A 52 8.63 4.13 1.69
C GLN A 52 7.28 4.09 2.43
N ILE A 53 7.28 4.23 3.76
CA ILE A 53 6.08 4.75 4.46
C ILE A 53 6.39 6.03 5.23
N GLN A 54 7.62 6.26 5.67
CA GLN A 54 7.94 7.49 6.39
C GLN A 54 8.10 8.73 5.51
N GLU A 55 8.21 8.59 4.18
CA GLU A 55 8.53 9.73 3.31
C GLU A 55 7.30 10.44 2.71
N TYR A 56 6.14 9.79 2.63
CA TYR A 56 4.95 10.45 2.07
C TYR A 56 4.22 11.34 3.10
N ARG A 57 4.24 10.98 4.39
CA ARG A 57 3.72 11.88 5.44
C ARG A 57 4.51 13.19 5.57
N ARG A 58 5.77 13.24 5.09
CA ARG A 58 6.56 14.49 5.06
C ARG A 58 6.25 15.37 3.83
N LYS A 59 5.53 14.86 2.83
CA LYS A 59 5.30 15.58 1.56
C LYS A 59 4.02 16.41 1.50
N VAL A 60 3.22 16.45 2.56
CA VAL A 60 1.96 17.21 2.62
C VAL A 60 2.06 18.48 3.49
N GLU A 61 3.25 18.84 3.99
CA GLU A 61 3.48 20.05 4.82
C GLU A 61 4.39 21.12 4.15
N LEU A 62 4.42 21.20 2.81
CA LEU A 62 5.09 22.30 2.08
C LEU A 62 4.23 22.76 0.89
N HIS A 63 3.19 23.55 1.18
CA HIS A 63 2.61 24.62 0.36
C HIS A 63 1.88 25.58 1.31
#